data_AF-A0A3D0W0A6-F1
#
_entry.id   AF-A0A3D0W0A6-F1
#
_cell.length_a   1.000
_cell.length_b   1.000
_cell.length_c   1.000
_cell.angle_alpha   90.00
_cell.angle_beta   90.00
_cell.angle_gamma   90.00
#
_symmetry.space_group_name_H-M   'P 1'
#
loop_
_entity.id
_entity.type
_entity.pdbx_description
1 polymer ?
#
loop_
_entity_poly.entity_id
_entity_poly.type
_entity_poly.pdbx_seq_one_letter_code
_entity_poly.pdbx_strand_id
1 'polypeptide(L)' 'MPQRYFLEKKSNIISGQDAHHIKIVMRMKNEDEIIVCYENSCFLASINV' A
#
# COMPACT_ATOMS: atom_id res chain seq x y z
N MET A 1 -5.73 -9.82 -9.10
CA MET A 1 -4.88 -10.03 -7.90
C MET A 1 -4.64 -8.67 -7.27
N PRO A 2 -4.88 -8.48 -5.95
CA PRO A 2 -4.60 -7.22 -5.28
C PRO A 2 -3.11 -6.90 -5.29
N GLN A 3 -2.78 -5.62 -5.40
CA GLN A 3 -1.40 -5.14 -5.50
C GLN A 3 -0.69 -5.30 -4.14
N ARG A 4 0.60 -5.69 -4.18
CA ARG A 4 1.45 -5.90 -3.01
C ARG A 4 2.49 -4.79 -2.89
N TYR A 5 2.63 -4.23 -1.70
CA TYR A 5 3.64 -3.23 -1.35
C TYR A 5 4.46 -3.72 -0.15
N PHE A 6 5.77 -3.47 -0.19
CA PHE A 6 6.71 -3.91 0.84
C PHE A 6 7.19 -2.70 1.63
N LEU A 7 6.91 -2.69 2.93
CA LEU A 7 7.37 -1.63 3.80
C LEU A 7 8.74 -1.96 4.37
N GLU A 8 9.64 -0.98 4.34
CA GLU A 8 10.94 -1.06 5.01
C GLU A 8 10.84 -0.81 6.51
N LYS A 9 9.79 -0.09 6.95
CA LYS A 9 9.54 0.28 8.35
C LYS A 9 8.10 -0.01 8.70
N LYS A 10 7.85 -0.46 9.92
CA LYS A 10 6.49 -0.65 10.43
C LYS A 10 5.79 0.70 10.55
N SER A 11 4.98 1.03 9.55
CA SER A 11 4.32 2.31 9.39
C SER A 11 2.98 2.12 8.68
N ASN A 12 2.02 2.98 8.97
CA ASN A 12 0.75 3.05 8.25
C ASN A 12 0.78 4.08 7.10
N ILE A 13 1.95 4.66 6.85
CA ILE A 13 2.17 5.69 5.83
C ILE A 13 3.06 5.10 4.74
N ILE A 14 2.53 5.05 3.52
CA ILE A 14 3.28 4.77 2.30
C ILE A 14 3.64 6.12 1.67
N SER A 15 4.92 6.32 1.35
CA SER A 15 5.42 7.54 0.72
C SER A 15 6.35 7.20 -0.46
N GLY A 16 6.82 8.22 -1.19
CA GLY A 16 7.74 8.02 -2.30
C GLY A 16 7.11 7.34 -3.53
N GLN A 17 7.85 6.42 -4.14
CA GLN A 17 7.45 5.79 -5.40
C GLN A 17 6.19 4.94 -5.27
N ASP A 18 6.04 4.20 -4.18
CA ASP A 18 4.85 3.38 -3.93
C ASP A 18 3.59 4.24 -3.80
N ALA A 19 3.69 5.39 -3.11
CA ALA A 19 2.56 6.32 -3.00
C ALA A 19 2.17 6.92 -4.36
N HIS A 20 3.16 7.28 -5.20
CA HIS A 20 2.91 7.72 -6.57
C HIS A 20 2.26 6.61 -7.40
N HIS A 21 2.73 5.37 -7.26
CA HIS A 21 2.17 4.22 -7.96
C HIS A 21 0.72 3.96 -7.56
N ILE A 22 0.40 3.98 -6.26
CA ILE A 22 -0.96 3.82 -5.73
C ILE A 22 -1.89 4.92 -6.25
N LYS A 23 -1.48 6.20 -6.10
CA LYS A 23 -2.37 7.34 -6.35
C LYS A 23 -2.47 7.74 -7.82
N ILE A 24 -1.38 7.70 -8.57
CA ILE A 24 -1.31 8.26 -9.93
C ILE A 24 -1.42 7.17 -11.00
N VAL A 25 -0.69 6.07 -10.83
CA VAL A 25 -0.62 4.99 -11.82
C VAL A 25 -1.83 4.08 -11.69
N MET A 26 -2.08 3.56 -10.49
CA MET A 26 -3.21 2.68 -10.19
C MET A 26 -4.51 3.45 -9.95
N ARG A 27 -4.42 4.73 -9.56
CA ARG A 27 -5.56 5.62 -9.29
C ARG A 27 -6.51 5.06 -8.22
N MET A 28 -5.94 4.40 -7.22
CA MET A 28 -6.69 3.85 -6.10
C MET A 28 -7.31 4.96 -5.25
N LYS A 29 -8.46 4.65 -4.66
CA LYS A 29 -9.28 5.55 -3.86
C LYS A 29 -9.35 5.07 -2.41
N ASN A 30 -10.00 5.89 -1.59
CA ASN A 30 -10.33 5.49 -0.22
C ASN A 30 -11.13 4.19 -0.24
N GLU A 31 -10.86 3.34 0.76
CA GLU A 31 -11.46 2.01 0.94
C GLU A 31 -10.99 0.93 -0.04
N ASP A 32 -10.21 1.26 -1.08
CA ASP A 32 -9.59 0.23 -1.93
C ASP A 32 -8.62 -0.64 -1.12
N GLU A 33 -8.65 -1.95 -1.37
CA GLU A 33 -7.83 -2.91 -0.64
C GLU A 33 -6.48 -3.17 -1.33
N ILE A 34 -5.41 -3.16 -0.53
CA ILE A 34 -4.06 -3.53 -0.93
C ILE A 34 -3.46 -4.52 0.06
N ILE A 35 -2.44 -5.26 -0.39
CA ILE A 35 -1.65 -6.10 0.50
C ILE A 35 -0.38 -5.35 0.86
N VAL A 36 -0.12 -5.22 2.15
CA VAL A 36 1.08 -4.59 2.69
C VAL A 36 1.90 -5.64 3.42
N CYS A 37 3.15 -5.80 3.06
CA CYS A 37 4.06 -6.76 3.68
C CYS A 37 5.17 -6.05 4.46
N TYR A 38 5.45 -6.53 5.67
CA TYR A 38 6.51 -6.06 6.57
C TYR A 38 7.12 -7.26 7.31
N GLU A 39 8.46 -7.36 7.32
CA GLU A 39 9.23 -8.39 8.06
C GLU A 39 8.59 -9.79 8.00
N ASN A 40 8.41 -10.33 6.80
CA ASN A 40 7.81 -11.64 6.49
C ASN A 40 6.30 -11.80 6.78
N SER A 41 5.61 -10.77 7.27
CA SER A 41 4.16 -10.80 7.45
C SER A 41 3.47 -9.95 6.39
N CYS A 42 2.34 -10.41 5.86
CA CYS A 42 1.53 -9.64 4.93
C CYS A 42 0.12 -9.43 5.50
N PHE A 43 -0.41 -8.24 5.30
CA PHE A 43 -1.66 -7.76 5.85
C PHE A 43 -2.53 -7.22 4.71
N LEU A 44 -3.83 -7.49 4.78
CA LEU A 44 -4.80 -6.79 3.94
C LEU A 44 -5.09 -5.44 4.60
N ALA A 45 -4.92 -4.35 3.87
CA ALA A 45 -5.13 -2.99 4.34
C ALA A 45 -6.03 -2.23 3.37
N SER A 46 -6.84 -1.33 3.91
CA SER A 46 -7.63 -0.38 3.12
C SER A 46 -6.90 0.95 3.00
N ILE A 47 -6.97 1.54 1.82
CA ILE A 47 -6.37 2.83 1.53
C ILE A 47 -7.18 3.97 2.17
N ASN A 48 -6.46 4.95 2.71
CA ASN A 48 -7.00 6.22 3.20
C ASN A 48 -6.07 7.36 2.72
N VAL A 49 -6.48 8.09 1.67
CA VAL A 49 -5.74 9.16 0.98
C VAL A 49 -6.33 10.53 1.27
#